data_AF-A0A436A809-F1
#
_entry.id   AF-A0A436A809-F1
#
_cell.length_a   1.000
_cell.length_b   1.000
_cell.length_c   1.000
_cell.angle_alpha   90.00
_cell.angle_beta   90.00
_cell.angle_gamma   90.00
#
_symmetry.space_group_name_H-M   'P 1'
#
loop_
_entity.id
_entity.type
_entity.pdbx_description
1 polymer ?
#
loop_
_entity_poly.entity_id
_entity_poly.type
_entity_poly.pdbx_seq_one_letter_code
_entity_poly.pdbx_strand_id
1 'polypeptide(L)'
;MDPISKFMVDHKIPIGAWGKAFFGFLTDNFDTVFRAFSNGLNFLLDGLVGILLMVPPVLLALVIAVIAWLLQRSRPLAIGVFLGLIFIINQNLWKQTVQTLVLVVAAAAMAMA
;
A
#
# COMPACT_ATOMS: atom_id res chain seq x y z
N MET A 1 -7.62 -37.64 27.68
CA MET A 1 -6.43 -36.87 27.24
C MET A 1 -5.29 -37.86 27.18
N ASP A 2 -4.83 -38.18 25.97
CA ASP A 2 -3.84 -39.22 25.77
C ASP A 2 -2.50 -38.85 26.43
N PRO A 3 -1.74 -39.82 26.98
CA PRO A 3 -0.47 -39.57 27.67
C PRO A 3 0.53 -38.77 26.84
N ILE A 4 0.47 -38.94 25.51
CA ILE A 4 1.34 -38.28 24.53
C ILE A 4 1.02 -36.78 24.43
N SER A 5 -0.26 -36.41 24.47
CA SER A 5 -0.69 -35.01 24.38
C SER A 5 -0.24 -34.19 25.60
N LYS A 6 -0.16 -34.81 26.77
CA LYS A 6 0.33 -34.17 28.01
C LYS A 6 1.83 -33.86 27.94
N PHE A 7 2.62 -34.76 27.35
CA PHE A 7 4.06 -34.56 27.14
C PHE A 7 4.38 -33.41 26.17
N MET A 8 3.60 -33.27 25.09
CA MET A 8 3.78 -32.17 24.12
C MET A 8 3.38 -30.79 24.67
N VAL A 9 2.46 -30.75 25.64
CA VAL A 9 2.03 -29.51 26.31
C VAL A 9 2.99 -29.10 27.43
N ASP A 10 3.66 -30.05 28.08
CA ASP A 10 4.67 -29.76 29.12
C ASP A 10 5.99 -29.24 28.53
N HIS A 11 6.41 -29.71 27.35
CA HIS A 11 7.62 -29.24 26.65
C HIS A 11 7.27 -28.39 25.42
N LYS A 12 6.59 -27.25 25.65
CA LYS A 12 6.35 -26.28 24.56
C LYS A 12 7.68 -25.72 24.06
N ILE A 13 7.95 -25.88 22.77
CA ILE A 13 9.06 -25.19 22.11
C ILE A 13 8.81 -23.68 22.27
N PRO A 14 9.70 -22.92 22.93
CA PRO A 14 9.48 -21.52 23.25
C PRO A 14 9.77 -20.63 22.03
N ILE A 15 9.12 -20.89 20.89
CA ILE A 15 9.26 -20.13 19.64
C ILE A 15 8.95 -18.65 19.88
N GLY A 16 7.99 -18.34 20.75
CA GLY A 16 7.66 -16.97 21.12
C GLY A 16 8.78 -16.25 21.90
N ALA A 17 9.48 -16.93 22.82
CA ALA A 17 10.57 -16.31 23.58
C ALA A 17 11.82 -16.13 22.71
N TRP A 18 12.13 -17.14 21.87
CA TRP A 18 13.23 -17.07 20.93
C TRP A 18 13.00 -16.00 19.86
N GLY A 19 11.77 -15.92 19.32
CA GLY A 19 11.34 -14.85 18.43
C GLY A 19 11.45 -13.47 19.07
N LYS A 20 10.99 -13.31 20.32
CA LYS A 20 11.12 -12.03 21.06
C LYS A 20 12.58 -11.62 21.25
N ALA A 21 13.47 -12.57 21.59
CA ALA A 21 14.89 -12.28 21.73
C ALA A 21 15.54 -11.91 20.38
N PHE A 22 15.18 -12.60 19.30
CA PHE A 22 15.68 -12.31 17.95
C PHE A 22 15.18 -10.96 17.42
N PHE A 23 13.86 -10.71 17.46
CA PHE A 23 13.30 -9.41 17.06
C PHE A 23 13.81 -8.29 17.97
N GLY A 24 13.95 -8.53 19.28
CA GLY A 24 14.56 -7.58 20.21
C GLY A 24 15.99 -7.21 19.79
N PHE A 25 16.85 -8.19 19.53
CA PHE A 25 18.20 -7.95 19.01
C PHE A 25 18.19 -7.16 17.69
N LEU A 26 17.29 -7.51 16.77
CA LEU A 26 17.18 -6.85 15.48
C LEU A 26 16.75 -5.39 15.66
N THR A 27 15.73 -5.12 16.48
CA THR A 27 15.26 -3.76 16.75
C THR A 27 16.33 -2.99 17.51
N ASP A 28 16.93 -3.52 18.57
CA ASP A 28 17.91 -2.79 19.37
C ASP A 28 19.15 -2.35 18.57
N ASN A 29 19.58 -3.13 17.58
CA ASN A 29 20.76 -2.81 16.76
C ASN A 29 20.44 -2.10 15.44
N PHE A 30 19.27 -2.37 14.85
CA PHE A 30 18.90 -1.85 13.51
C PHE A 30 17.73 -0.87 13.55
N ASP A 31 17.21 -0.49 14.73
CA ASP A 31 16.08 0.46 14.86
C ASP A 31 16.34 1.74 14.07
N THR A 32 17.56 2.28 14.10
CA THR A 32 17.92 3.47 13.31
C THR A 32 17.77 3.23 11.80
N VAL A 33 18.21 2.07 11.31
CA VAL A 33 18.09 1.70 9.89
C VAL A 33 16.64 1.47 9.51
N PHE A 34 15.86 0.76 10.34
CA PHE A 34 14.44 0.55 10.11
C PHE A 34 13.65 1.85 10.11
N ARG A 35 13.92 2.76 11.07
CA ARG A 35 13.31 4.09 11.10
C ARG A 35 13.68 4.92 9.88
N ALA A 36 14.95 4.92 9.48
CA ALA A 36 15.39 5.63 8.28
C ALA A 36 14.70 5.09 7.02
N PHE A 37 14.59 3.77 6.89
CA PHE A 37 13.89 3.11 5.79
C PHE A 37 12.39 3.42 5.79
N SER A 38 11.70 3.27 6.92
CA SER A 38 10.28 3.60 7.05
C SER A 38 10.00 5.08 6.78
N ASN A 39 10.84 5.99 7.29
CA ASN A 39 10.69 7.41 7.02
C ASN A 39 10.94 7.73 5.54
N GLY A 40 11.93 7.09 4.91
CA GLY A 40 12.18 7.22 3.48
C GLY A 40 10.99 6.76 2.65
N LEU A 41 10.41 5.59 2.97
CA LEU A 41 9.24 5.06 2.27
C LEU A 41 8.01 5.96 2.48
N ASN A 42 7.73 6.39 3.71
CA ASN A 42 6.63 7.31 4.01
C ASN A 42 6.81 8.64 3.27
N PHE A 43 8.02 9.21 3.26
CA PHE A 43 8.32 10.45 2.54
C PHE A 43 8.08 10.30 1.03
N LEU A 44 8.49 9.17 0.44
CA LEU A 44 8.25 8.89 -0.98
C LEU A 44 6.75 8.75 -1.27
N LEU A 45 6.03 7.96 -0.47
CA LEU A 45 4.61 7.71 -0.67
C LEU A 45 3.76 8.97 -0.45
N ASP A 46 3.98 9.68 0.65
CA ASP A 46 3.28 10.94 0.96
C ASP A 46 3.65 12.03 -0.05
N GLY A 47 4.90 12.06 -0.52
CA GLY A 47 5.35 12.96 -1.58
C GLY A 47 4.63 12.70 -2.90
N LEU A 48 4.54 11.44 -3.33
CA LEU A 48 3.81 11.05 -4.54
C LEU A 48 2.31 11.38 -4.44
N VAL A 49 1.69 11.08 -3.30
CA VAL A 49 0.31 11.46 -3.02
C VAL A 49 0.15 12.98 -3.07
N GLY A 50 1.06 13.73 -2.44
CA GLY A 50 1.04 15.19 -2.43
C GLY A 50 1.12 15.80 -3.82
N ILE A 51 2.04 15.30 -4.67
CA ILE A 51 2.18 15.74 -6.07
C ILE A 51 0.89 15.49 -6.84
N LEU A 52 0.28 14.31 -6.66
CA LEU A 52 -0.94 13.92 -7.38
C LEU A 52 -2.16 14.74 -6.88
N LEU A 53 -2.23 15.05 -5.58
CA LEU A 53 -3.30 15.88 -5.00
C LEU A 53 -3.14 17.38 -5.25
N MET A 54 -1.94 17.86 -5.58
CA MET A 54 -1.71 19.26 -5.96
C MET A 54 -2.44 19.61 -7.27
N VAL A 55 -2.64 18.63 -8.15
CA VAL A 55 -3.38 18.79 -9.39
C VAL A 55 -4.89 18.77 -9.09
N PRO A 56 -5.69 19.69 -9.66
CA PRO A 56 -7.14 19.67 -9.52
C PRO A 56 -7.74 18.29 -9.86
N PRO A 57 -8.61 17.71 -8.99
CA PRO A 57 -9.15 16.37 -9.16
C PRO A 57 -9.77 16.12 -10.54
N VAL A 58 -10.47 17.13 -11.07
CA VAL A 58 -11.14 17.06 -12.38
C VAL A 58 -10.13 16.92 -13.52
N LEU A 59 -9.01 17.65 -13.48
CA LEU A 59 -7.96 17.55 -14.50
C LEU A 59 -7.30 16.18 -14.47
N LEU A 60 -7.03 15.66 -13.28
CA LEU A 60 -6.39 14.36 -13.10
C LEU A 60 -7.31 13.23 -13.57
N ALA A 61 -8.61 13.31 -13.25
CA ALA A 61 -9.62 12.38 -13.76
C ALA A 61 -9.71 12.41 -15.29
N LEU A 62 -9.61 13.60 -15.90
CA LEU A 62 -9.59 13.76 -17.35
C LEU A 62 -8.34 13.12 -17.97
N VAL A 63 -7.15 13.34 -17.39
CA VAL A 63 -5.91 12.70 -17.83
C VAL A 63 -6.01 11.18 -17.76
N ILE A 64 -6.54 10.62 -16.66
CA ILE A 64 -6.73 9.17 -16.52
C ILE A 64 -7.70 8.64 -17.58
N ALA A 65 -8.82 9.34 -17.82
CA ALA A 65 -9.78 8.95 -18.84
C ALA A 65 -9.18 8.98 -20.26
N VAL A 66 -8.33 9.96 -20.57
CA VAL A 66 -7.61 10.05 -21.84
C VAL A 66 -6.58 8.91 -21.97
N ILE A 67 -5.84 8.59 -20.90
CA ILE A 67 -4.91 7.46 -20.90
C ILE A 67 -5.67 6.14 -21.14
N ALA A 68 -6.80 5.94 -20.45
CA ALA A 68 -7.65 4.77 -20.65
C ALA A 68 -8.18 4.70 -22.10
N TRP A 69 -8.57 5.84 -22.68
CA TRP A 69 -8.99 5.90 -24.07
C TRP A 69 -7.86 5.55 -25.04
N LEU A 70 -6.63 6.03 -24.80
CA LEU A 70 -5.47 5.75 -25.64
C LEU A 70 -5.07 4.27 -25.58
N LEU A 71 -5.10 3.67 -24.39
CA LEU A 71 -4.68 2.27 -24.21
C LEU A 71 -5.71 1.27 -24.76
N GLN A 72 -7.00 1.57 -24.61
CA GLN A 72 -8.08 0.64 -24.97
C GLN A 72 -8.79 0.98 -26.29
N ARG A 73 -8.54 2.18 -26.85
CA ARG A 73 -9.12 2.76 -28.08
C ARG A 73 -10.65 2.70 -28.16
N SER A 74 -11.32 2.44 -27.04
CA SER A 74 -12.76 2.26 -26.95
C SER A 74 -13.39 3.45 -26.21
N ARG A 75 -14.25 4.17 -26.93
CA ARG A 75 -14.99 5.33 -26.41
C ARG A 75 -15.90 5.02 -25.20
N PRO A 76 -16.64 3.88 -25.14
CA PRO A 76 -17.54 3.64 -24.01
C PRO A 76 -16.79 3.40 -22.70
N LEU A 77 -15.63 2.74 -22.73
CA LEU A 77 -14.81 2.53 -21.53
C LEU A 77 -14.25 3.84 -20.99
N ALA A 78 -13.74 4.72 -21.87
CA ALA A 78 -13.22 6.02 -21.48
C ALA A 78 -14.28 6.90 -20.79
N ILE A 79 -15.50 6.91 -21.34
CA ILE A 79 -16.63 7.64 -20.74
C ILE A 79 -17.02 7.02 -19.39
N GLY A 80 -17.06 5.69 -19.29
CA GLY A 80 -17.33 4.99 -18.03
C GLY A 80 -16.31 5.30 -16.93
N VAL A 81 -15.02 5.32 -17.27
CA VAL A 81 -13.94 5.70 -16.35
C VAL A 81 -14.10 7.16 -15.90
N PHE A 82 -14.34 8.09 -16.83
CA PHE A 82 -14.51 9.50 -16.49
C PHE A 82 -15.71 9.73 -15.57
N LEU A 83 -16.86 9.12 -15.87
CA LEU A 83 -18.05 9.20 -15.02
C LEU A 83 -17.82 8.58 -13.64
N GLY A 84 -17.13 7.43 -13.56
CA GLY A 84 -16.79 6.80 -12.30
C GLY A 84 -15.87 7.66 -11.43
N LEU A 85 -14.85 8.29 -12.03
CA LEU A 85 -13.95 9.19 -11.31
C LEU A 85 -14.66 10.47 -10.85
N ILE A 86 -15.55 11.04 -11.68
CA ILE A 86 -16.40 12.16 -11.25
C ILE A 86 -17.30 11.75 -10.08
N PHE A 87 -17.87 10.55 -10.12
CA PHE A 87 -18.68 10.04 -9.01
C PHE A 87 -17.86 9.92 -7.72
N ILE A 88 -16.63 9.42 -7.79
CA ILE A 88 -15.72 9.36 -6.63
C ILE A 88 -15.41 10.76 -6.07
N ILE A 89 -15.16 11.74 -6.95
CA ILE A 89 -14.96 13.14 -6.57
C ILE A 89 -16.21 13.68 -5.86
N ASN A 90 -17.41 13.38 -6.39
CA ASN A 90 -18.67 13.79 -5.80
C ASN A 90 -18.91 13.19 -4.40
N GLN A 91 -18.43 11.96 -4.14
CA GLN A 91 -18.49 11.32 -2.82
C GLN A 91 -17.41 11.81 -1.84
N ASN A 92 -16.55 12.76 -2.24
CA ASN A 92 -15.45 13.27 -1.42
C ASN A 92 -14.44 12.18 -1.00
N LEU A 93 -14.31 11.14 -1.83
CA LEU A 93 -13.38 10.01 -1.62
C LEU A 93 -12.10 10.13 -2.46
N TRP A 94 -11.93 11.25 -3.17
CA TRP A 94 -10.82 11.47 -4.10
C TRP A 94 -9.45 11.28 -3.45
N LYS A 95 -9.26 11.82 -2.24
CA LYS A 95 -7.98 11.72 -1.52
C LYS A 95 -7.62 10.27 -1.24
N GLN A 96 -8.58 9.50 -0.76
CA GLN A 96 -8.42 8.09 -0.43
C GLN A 96 -8.12 7.26 -1.69
N THR A 97 -8.81 7.55 -2.81
CA THR A 97 -8.56 6.88 -4.09
C THR A 97 -7.16 7.15 -4.64
N VAL A 98 -6.67 8.40 -4.53
CA VAL A 98 -5.30 8.74 -4.93
C VAL A 98 -4.27 8.04 -4.04
N GLN A 99 -4.49 8.00 -2.73
CA GLN A 99 -3.63 7.29 -1.79
C GLN A 99 -3.53 5.80 -2.14
N THR A 100 -4.66 5.12 -2.36
CA THR A 100 -4.63 3.70 -2.72
C THR A 100 -4.00 3.47 -4.09
N LEU A 101 -4.24 4.34 -5.06
CA LEU A 101 -3.61 4.25 -6.38
C LEU A 101 -2.07 4.34 -6.28
N VAL A 102 -1.56 5.33 -5.55
CA VAL A 102 -0.11 5.50 -5.35
C VAL A 102 0.48 4.28 -4.65
N LEU A 103 -0.18 3.78 -3.59
CA LEU A 103 0.28 2.60 -2.85
C LEU A 103 0.32 1.35 -3.73
N VAL A 104 -0.72 1.10 -4.52
CA VAL A 104 -0.78 -0.07 -5.42
C VAL A 104 0.28 0.02 -6.51
N VAL A 105 0.47 1.20 -7.13
CA VAL A 105 1.49 1.40 -8.16
C VAL A 105 2.89 1.25 -7.59
N ALA A 106 3.17 1.84 -6.41
CA ALA A 106 4.45 1.70 -5.74
C ALA A 106 4.73 0.24 -5.36
N ALA A 107 3.75 -0.47 -4.78
CA ALA A 107 3.88 -1.87 -4.44
C ALA A 107 4.12 -2.74 -5.68
N ALA A 108 3.38 -2.51 -6.76
CA ALA A 108 3.56 -3.24 -8.02
C ALA A 108 4.93 -2.98 -8.66
N ALA A 109 5.40 -1.73 -8.65
CA ALA A 109 6.72 -1.37 -9.15
C ALA A 109 7.83 -2.05 -8.35
N MET A 110 7.74 -2.03 -7.01
CA MET A 110 8.71 -2.70 -6.13
C MET A 110 8.68 -4.23 -6.26
N ALA A 111 7.52 -4.83 -6.56
CA ALA A 111 7.40 -6.27 -6.73
C ALA A 111 7.97 -6.77 -8.07
N MET A 112 8.01 -5.91 -9.10
CA MET A 112 8.54 -6.24 -10.42
C MET A 112 10.02 -5.84 -10.60
N ALA A 113 10.55 -5.00 -9.72
CA ALA A 113 11.96 -4.58 -9.71
C ALA A 113 12.87 -5.65 -9.09
#